data_AF-A0A6B0RSB8-F1
#
_entry.id   AF-A0A6B0RSB8-F1
#
_cell.length_a   1.000
_cell.length_b   1.000
_cell.length_c   1.000
_cell.angle_alpha   90.00
_cell.angle_beta   90.00
_cell.angle_gamma   90.00
#
_symmetry.space_group_name_H-M   'P 1'
#
loop_
_entity.id
_entity.type
_entity.pdbx_description
1 polymer ?
#
loop_
_entity_poly.entity_id
_entity_poly.type
_entity_poly.pdbx_seq_one_letter_code
_entity_poly.pdbx_strand_id
1 'polypeptide(L)'
;MQTKRGLPPRRAVGRLKKRKDKSVSLKSDESAWPWENRGWDSPRGSTLGKPGGGAKMGSQRVPCPTEVDISLHPTNREVSNSCLRRYTGPIPCNHFTLNDEEDCLRALAWIKNNSITAEGNIIIYGNSIDTYTTVETLLSLGVRGSCIHLVQHPPTSIITCINDCAVEGAIEDALQAAGVNVYRDALLAQWNNGLYPDPIHTASFTTPTKPFQLPCSMFFSFLEKNVDYETFKAFNDACLVYDGRLVIDSNFHTNDIAIRAAGPLTKFSNRYYSNEWTHSNFNSKEIGFQLAAAMLKLFDPTLEPVTEPPADLDRLIPMYKGAKIKGGILPGSYHYLHVSKPAIPTPLEVQRAQSDFGSEIVTGNVKNGNYFRIHINKYRMVETITCLSKVPFPASNYIRLFGQHEQALNNLCARYEDGLVPDLYSYFTEPWCMALFHDRFIDLRKALHQILSSKEDENLPSMEELARQIEDEEINLPEKPRNYLKRVFQETIYRPLVEKSILDYLHYNHYHLPMYAWPGII
;
A
#
# COMPACT_ATOMS: atom_id res chain seq x y z
N MET A 1 19.84 69.27 -49.55
CA MET A 1 19.41 68.99 -50.94
C MET A 1 20.28 67.88 -51.50
N GLN A 2 19.64 66.79 -51.98
CA GLN A 2 20.09 65.75 -52.94
C GLN A 2 21.47 65.09 -52.75
N THR A 3 21.61 63.81 -52.34
CA THR A 3 21.35 62.51 -53.00
C THR A 3 22.12 62.21 -54.31
N LYS A 4 23.04 61.23 -54.28
CA LYS A 4 22.97 59.91 -54.98
C LYS A 4 24.36 59.30 -55.30
N ARG A 5 24.41 57.96 -55.21
CA ARG A 5 25.17 56.91 -55.96
C ARG A 5 25.79 55.93 -54.95
N GLY A 6 25.67 54.60 -55.06
CA GLY A 6 25.10 53.66 -56.02
C GLY A 6 25.62 52.25 -55.67
N LEU A 7 24.77 51.23 -55.76
CA LEU A 7 24.97 49.82 -55.35
C LEU A 7 26.05 49.03 -56.11
N PRO A 8 26.44 47.84 -55.59
CA PRO A 8 26.16 46.58 -56.32
C PRO A 8 25.66 45.40 -55.41
N PRO A 9 25.25 44.22 -55.98
CA PRO A 9 24.30 43.29 -55.34
C PRO A 9 24.83 41.90 -54.89
N ARG A 10 24.12 41.34 -53.88
CA ARG A 10 23.88 39.95 -53.41
C ARG A 10 24.81 38.77 -53.81
N ARG A 11 25.33 38.03 -52.80
CA ARG A 11 25.08 36.58 -52.56
C ARG A 11 25.66 36.05 -51.21
N ALA A 12 24.86 35.18 -50.60
CA ALA A 12 25.00 34.23 -49.47
C ALA A 12 26.30 34.13 -48.64
N VAL A 13 26.16 34.24 -47.31
CA VAL A 13 27.07 33.63 -46.32
C VAL A 13 26.23 32.98 -45.20
N GLY A 14 26.56 31.72 -44.89
CA GLY A 14 25.78 30.81 -44.04
C GLY A 14 25.76 31.17 -42.55
N ARG A 15 24.60 30.97 -41.92
CA ARG A 15 24.43 30.97 -40.47
C ARG A 15 24.74 29.59 -39.91
N LEU A 16 25.79 29.49 -39.10
CA LEU A 16 26.04 28.32 -38.24
C LEU A 16 24.87 28.14 -37.25
N LYS A 17 24.28 26.94 -37.26
CA LYS A 17 23.33 26.44 -36.26
C LYS A 17 24.05 26.29 -34.91
N LYS A 18 23.65 27.07 -33.89
CA LYS A 18 23.84 26.67 -32.48
C LYS A 18 22.69 25.75 -32.09
N ARG A 19 23.01 24.49 -31.79
CA ARG A 19 22.12 23.52 -31.13
C ARG A 19 21.70 24.12 -29.77
N LYS A 20 20.39 24.26 -29.55
CA LYS A 20 19.83 24.47 -28.21
C LYS A 20 19.61 23.08 -27.61
N ASP A 21 20.43 22.72 -26.64
CA ASP A 21 20.16 21.61 -25.75
C ASP A 21 18.85 21.88 -25.00
N LYS A 22 17.89 20.99 -25.17
CA LYS A 22 16.67 20.95 -24.36
C LYS A 22 17.05 20.35 -23.01
N SER A 23 17.35 21.19 -22.03
CA SER A 23 17.30 20.81 -20.63
C SER A 23 15.85 20.49 -20.27
N VAL A 24 15.53 19.21 -20.11
CA VAL A 24 14.26 18.74 -19.56
C VAL A 24 14.22 19.14 -18.09
N SER A 25 13.44 20.18 -17.78
CA SER A 25 13.06 20.54 -16.42
C SER A 25 12.04 19.50 -15.96
N LEU A 26 12.49 18.57 -15.12
CA LEU A 26 11.61 17.76 -14.28
C LEU A 26 10.94 18.70 -13.28
N LYS A 27 9.78 19.24 -13.65
CA LYS A 27 8.82 19.73 -12.66
C LYS A 27 8.22 18.50 -11.99
N SER A 28 8.38 18.42 -10.68
CA SER A 28 7.68 17.48 -9.83
C SER A 28 6.18 17.76 -9.91
N ASP A 29 5.46 16.94 -10.67
CA ASP A 29 4.03 16.77 -10.45
C ASP A 29 3.87 16.07 -9.09
N GLU A 30 3.40 16.80 -8.09
CA GLU A 30 2.89 16.25 -6.83
C GLU A 30 1.57 15.51 -7.09
N SER A 31 1.61 14.46 -7.93
CA SER A 31 0.65 13.37 -7.82
C SER A 31 1.08 12.56 -6.60
N ALA A 32 0.41 12.76 -5.46
CA ALA A 32 0.63 11.99 -4.25
C ALA A 32 0.31 10.51 -4.51
N TRP A 33 1.29 9.79 -5.04
CA TRP A 33 1.30 8.33 -5.06
C TRP A 33 1.26 7.85 -3.62
N PRO A 34 0.68 6.67 -3.33
CA PRO A 34 0.52 6.18 -1.96
C PRO A 34 1.86 5.70 -1.39
N TRP A 35 2.83 6.60 -1.23
CA TRP A 35 3.96 6.44 -0.32
C TRP A 35 3.53 6.64 1.14
N GLU A 36 2.36 7.24 1.40
CA GLU A 36 1.79 7.55 2.72
C GLU A 36 1.51 6.34 3.64
N ASN A 37 1.60 5.09 3.14
CA ASN A 37 1.44 3.89 3.95
C ASN A 37 2.77 3.18 4.29
N ARG A 38 3.91 3.74 3.89
CA ARG A 38 5.20 3.43 4.53
C ARG A 38 5.27 4.30 5.77
N GLY A 39 5.29 3.67 6.94
CA GLY A 39 5.26 4.39 8.22
C GLY A 39 6.30 5.52 8.27
N TRP A 40 5.96 6.53 9.07
CA TRP A 40 6.74 7.71 9.44
C TRP A 40 6.64 8.93 8.50
N ASP A 41 5.52 9.66 8.60
CA ASP A 41 5.55 11.11 8.40
C ASP A 41 6.08 11.75 9.69
N SER A 42 7.31 12.28 9.67
CA SER A 42 7.76 13.23 10.69
C SER A 42 7.12 14.60 10.45
N PRO A 43 6.47 15.23 11.44
CA PRO A 43 6.00 16.59 11.30
C PRO A 43 7.20 17.53 11.10
N ARG A 44 7.13 18.41 10.09
CA ARG A 44 8.04 19.56 9.99
C ARG A 44 7.80 20.46 11.19
N GLY A 45 8.74 20.48 12.14
CA GLY A 45 8.71 21.35 13.31
C GLY A 45 10.07 21.44 13.98
N SER A 46 10.73 22.58 13.81
CA SER A 46 11.82 23.15 14.62
C SER A 46 12.97 22.24 15.09
N THR A 47 14.12 22.43 14.46
CA THR A 47 15.46 22.01 14.89
C THR A 47 15.82 22.46 16.30
N LEU A 48 16.17 21.51 17.18
CA LEU A 48 17.33 21.58 18.10
C LEU A 48 17.41 20.28 18.92
N GLY A 49 18.18 19.31 18.40
CA GLY A 49 18.54 18.07 19.08
C GLY A 49 19.40 17.23 18.16
N LYS A 50 20.59 16.80 18.61
CA LYS A 50 21.50 15.93 17.83
C LYS A 50 20.76 14.66 17.40
N PRO A 51 21.00 14.11 16.19
CA PRO A 51 20.37 12.87 15.78
C PRO A 51 21.00 11.71 16.57
N GLY A 52 20.29 11.22 17.58
CA GLY A 52 20.52 9.87 18.09
C GLY A 52 20.07 8.88 17.02
N GLY A 53 20.88 7.87 16.74
CA GLY A 53 20.53 6.81 15.80
C GLY A 53 19.19 6.19 16.18
N GLY A 54 18.18 6.42 15.33
CA GLY A 54 16.85 5.84 15.51
C GLY A 54 16.89 4.34 15.26
N ALA A 55 16.45 3.54 16.22
CA ALA A 55 16.26 2.11 16.04
C ALA A 55 15.23 1.85 14.92
N LYS A 56 15.64 1.13 13.86
CA LYS A 56 14.76 0.80 12.73
C LYS A 56 13.79 -0.32 13.12
N MET A 57 12.53 0.03 13.42
CA MET A 57 11.49 -0.94 13.76
C MET A 57 10.86 -1.58 12.50
N GLY A 58 11.50 -2.65 12.01
CA GLY A 58 11.02 -3.46 10.88
C GLY A 58 11.69 -3.11 9.55
N SER A 59 12.89 -3.65 9.32
CA SER A 59 13.70 -3.36 8.13
C SER A 59 13.87 -4.59 7.23
N GLN A 60 13.97 -4.34 5.93
CA GLN A 60 14.54 -5.28 4.97
C GLN A 60 15.94 -5.67 5.44
N ARG A 61 16.24 -6.96 5.34
CA ARG A 61 17.47 -7.54 5.85
C ARG A 61 18.49 -7.79 4.76
N VAL A 62 19.75 -7.73 5.16
CA VAL A 62 20.86 -8.30 4.41
C VAL A 62 20.64 -9.83 4.35
N PRO A 63 20.63 -10.44 3.16
CA PRO A 63 20.45 -11.87 3.04
C PRO A 63 21.65 -12.57 3.64
N CYS A 64 21.43 -13.65 4.39
CA CYS A 64 22.51 -14.52 4.84
C CYS A 64 22.81 -15.52 3.72
N PRO A 65 24.00 -15.48 3.09
CA PRO A 65 24.40 -16.52 2.15
C PRO A 65 24.35 -17.89 2.84
N THR A 66 24.01 -18.95 2.11
CA THR A 66 24.01 -20.33 2.65
C THR A 66 25.42 -20.90 2.82
N GLU A 67 26.43 -20.19 2.31
CA GLU A 67 27.87 -20.52 2.34
C GLU A 67 28.25 -21.76 1.50
N VAL A 68 27.30 -22.32 0.76
CA VAL A 68 27.53 -23.51 -0.06
C VAL A 68 28.34 -23.16 -1.31
N ASP A 69 29.40 -23.93 -1.56
CA ASP A 69 30.18 -23.82 -2.79
C ASP A 69 29.41 -24.42 -3.98
N ILE A 70 29.12 -23.58 -4.96
CA ILE A 70 28.39 -23.98 -6.17
C ILE A 70 29.21 -24.87 -7.12
N SER A 71 30.53 -24.95 -6.95
CA SER A 71 31.41 -25.83 -7.74
C SER A 71 31.05 -27.31 -7.57
N LEU A 72 30.46 -27.65 -6.42
CA LEU A 72 29.96 -28.99 -6.09
C LEU A 72 28.59 -29.29 -6.70
N HIS A 73 28.02 -28.35 -7.47
CA HIS A 73 26.71 -28.45 -8.11
C HIS A 73 25.52 -28.76 -7.15
N PRO A 74 25.47 -28.14 -5.95
CA PRO A 74 24.40 -28.39 -4.98
C PRO A 74 23.04 -27.92 -5.53
N THR A 75 21.98 -28.60 -5.10
CA THR A 75 20.58 -28.18 -5.36
C THR A 75 19.92 -27.66 -4.09
N ASN A 76 18.82 -26.91 -4.22
CA ASN A 76 18.06 -26.43 -3.05
C ASN A 76 17.61 -27.54 -2.08
N ARG A 77 17.59 -28.81 -2.50
CA ARG A 77 17.26 -29.95 -1.62
C ARG A 77 18.34 -30.26 -0.59
N GLU A 78 19.58 -29.93 -0.92
CA GLU A 78 20.76 -30.21 -0.10
C GLU A 78 21.16 -29.00 0.77
N VAL A 79 20.50 -27.85 0.55
CA VAL A 79 20.82 -26.59 1.19
C VAL A 79 19.77 -26.23 2.23
N SER A 80 20.20 -26.02 3.47
CA SER A 80 19.33 -25.49 4.51
C SER A 80 18.91 -24.06 4.16
N ASN A 81 17.60 -23.76 4.14
CA ASN A 81 17.13 -22.42 3.82
C ASN A 81 17.66 -21.40 4.85
N SER A 82 18.50 -20.47 4.40
CA SER A 82 19.15 -19.47 5.25
C SER A 82 18.23 -18.28 5.59
N CYS A 83 16.98 -18.26 5.12
CA CYS A 83 16.04 -17.16 5.37
C CYS A 83 15.81 -16.86 6.87
N LEU A 84 16.02 -17.86 7.73
CA LEU A 84 15.93 -17.72 9.19
C LEU A 84 17.26 -17.25 9.84
N ARG A 85 18.38 -17.35 9.13
CA ARG A 85 19.69 -16.94 9.64
C ARG A 85 19.87 -15.43 9.45
N ARG A 86 20.44 -14.78 10.46
CA ARG A 86 20.80 -13.37 10.41
C ARG A 86 22.25 -13.23 9.96
N TYR A 87 22.48 -12.37 8.98
CA TYR A 87 23.83 -12.03 8.56
C TYR A 87 24.53 -11.20 9.65
N THR A 88 25.71 -11.63 10.07
CA THR A 88 26.53 -10.97 11.11
C THR A 88 27.86 -10.43 10.59
N GLY A 89 28.16 -10.66 9.30
CA GLY A 89 29.38 -10.16 8.67
C GLY A 89 29.34 -8.67 8.33
N PRO A 90 30.44 -8.11 7.84
CA PRO A 90 30.48 -6.73 7.34
C PRO A 90 29.55 -6.59 6.13
N ILE A 91 28.65 -5.61 6.17
CA ILE A 91 27.73 -5.34 5.06
C ILE A 91 28.54 -4.75 3.89
N PRO A 92 28.52 -5.37 2.70
CA PRO A 92 29.25 -4.84 1.56
C PRO A 92 28.79 -3.44 1.16
N CYS A 93 29.70 -2.59 0.71
CA CYS A 93 29.42 -1.18 0.40
C CYS A 93 28.45 -0.99 -0.78
N ASN A 94 28.33 -2.00 -1.65
CA ASN A 94 27.42 -2.01 -2.79
C ASN A 94 26.17 -2.88 -2.58
N HIS A 95 25.87 -3.24 -1.33
CA HIS A 95 24.63 -3.90 -0.92
C HIS A 95 23.64 -2.86 -0.36
N PHE A 96 22.41 -2.87 -0.87
CA PHE A 96 21.37 -1.90 -0.55
C PHE A 96 20.09 -2.58 -0.07
N THR A 97 19.53 -2.04 1.01
CA THR A 97 18.15 -2.25 1.44
C THR A 97 17.45 -0.89 1.39
N LEU A 98 16.18 -0.85 0.98
CA LEU A 98 15.42 0.39 0.80
C LEU A 98 14.29 0.45 1.82
N ASN A 99 14.57 0.97 3.02
CA ASN A 99 13.58 1.07 4.10
C ASN A 99 13.00 2.47 4.25
N ASP A 100 13.81 3.48 3.97
CA ASP A 100 13.49 4.89 4.15
C ASP A 100 14.05 5.74 2.99
N GLU A 101 13.81 7.05 3.05
CA GLU A 101 14.26 8.00 2.04
C GLU A 101 15.80 8.08 1.97
N GLU A 102 16.49 8.01 3.11
CA GLU A 102 17.96 8.07 3.16
C GLU A 102 18.60 6.86 2.46
N ASP A 103 18.06 5.66 2.69
CA ASP A 103 18.45 4.44 1.98
C ASP A 103 18.31 4.62 0.46
N CYS A 104 17.23 5.25 0.00
CA CYS A 104 16.98 5.52 -1.42
C CYS A 104 17.96 6.56 -1.99
N LEU A 105 18.25 7.62 -1.24
CA LEU A 105 19.22 8.65 -1.64
C LEU A 105 20.64 8.06 -1.74
N ARG A 106 21.03 7.18 -0.82
CA ARG A 106 22.32 6.47 -0.88
C ARG A 106 22.42 5.58 -2.11
N ALA A 107 21.36 4.83 -2.43
CA ALA A 107 21.32 4.01 -3.63
C ALA A 107 21.41 4.86 -4.92
N LEU A 108 20.69 5.98 -4.99
CA LEU A 108 20.76 6.91 -6.12
C LEU A 108 22.14 7.55 -6.29
N ALA A 109 22.78 7.95 -5.18
CA ALA A 109 24.14 8.47 -5.20
C ALA A 109 25.13 7.43 -5.71
N TRP A 110 24.98 6.17 -5.28
CA TRP A 110 25.82 5.06 -5.76
C TRP A 110 25.70 4.86 -7.27
N ILE A 111 24.47 4.85 -7.81
CA ILE A 111 24.20 4.69 -9.25
C ILE A 111 24.90 5.79 -10.06
N LYS A 112 24.81 7.04 -9.60
CA LYS A 112 25.42 8.20 -10.26
C LYS A 112 26.95 8.18 -10.20
N ASN A 113 27.51 7.87 -9.04
CA ASN A 113 28.96 7.94 -8.83
C ASN A 113 29.73 6.81 -9.51
N ASN A 114 29.11 5.64 -9.68
CA ASN A 114 29.76 4.45 -10.23
C ASN A 114 29.38 4.17 -11.69
N SER A 115 28.74 5.13 -12.39
CA SER A 115 28.32 4.99 -13.80
C SER A 115 27.56 3.68 -14.11
N ILE A 116 26.73 3.22 -13.15
CA ILE A 116 26.06 1.91 -13.21
C ILE A 116 25.18 1.79 -14.46
N THR A 117 24.62 2.90 -14.94
CA THR A 117 23.73 2.95 -16.11
C THR A 117 24.41 2.53 -17.42
N ALA A 118 25.74 2.60 -17.52
CA ALA A 118 26.47 2.23 -18.74
C ALA A 118 26.78 0.72 -18.81
N GLU A 119 27.37 0.17 -17.75
CA GLU A 119 28.00 -1.17 -17.77
C GLU A 119 27.76 -2.02 -16.51
N GLY A 120 27.10 -1.50 -15.48
CA GLY A 120 26.94 -2.19 -14.20
C GLY A 120 25.87 -3.28 -14.24
N ASN A 121 26.18 -4.48 -13.73
CA ASN A 121 25.17 -5.53 -13.51
C ASN A 121 24.51 -5.32 -12.15
N ILE A 122 23.18 -5.29 -12.13
CA ILE A 122 22.40 -5.06 -10.91
C ILE A 122 21.65 -6.33 -10.56
N ILE A 123 21.82 -6.80 -9.34
CA ILE A 123 21.06 -7.94 -8.81
C ILE A 123 19.99 -7.41 -7.87
N ILE A 124 18.74 -7.82 -8.09
CA ILE A 124 17.61 -7.48 -7.23
C ILE A 124 17.06 -8.78 -6.66
N TYR A 125 17.23 -8.99 -5.37
CA TYR A 125 16.90 -10.24 -4.71
C TYR A 125 15.64 -10.10 -3.85
N GLY A 126 14.53 -10.74 -4.25
CA GLY A 126 13.27 -10.69 -3.53
C GLY A 126 12.03 -11.02 -4.36
N ASN A 127 10.86 -10.97 -3.73
CA ASN A 127 9.56 -11.32 -4.33
C ASN A 127 8.43 -10.35 -3.90
N SER A 128 8.77 -9.13 -3.50
CA SER A 128 7.83 -8.13 -2.99
C SER A 128 7.44 -7.09 -4.05
N ILE A 129 6.44 -6.25 -3.75
CA ILE A 129 6.13 -5.11 -4.62
C ILE A 129 7.30 -4.12 -4.74
N ASP A 130 8.11 -3.99 -3.67
CA ASP A 130 9.31 -3.14 -3.66
C ASP A 130 10.34 -3.63 -4.69
N THR A 131 10.39 -4.94 -4.94
CA THR A 131 11.24 -5.55 -5.96
C THR A 131 10.88 -5.05 -7.35
N TYR A 132 9.60 -5.14 -7.72
CA TYR A 132 9.11 -4.72 -9.02
C TYR A 132 9.21 -3.20 -9.24
N THR A 133 8.90 -2.41 -8.20
CA THR A 133 9.03 -0.94 -8.29
C THR A 133 10.49 -0.51 -8.41
N THR A 134 11.42 -1.24 -7.80
CA THR A 134 12.87 -0.99 -7.96
C THR A 134 13.33 -1.31 -9.37
N VAL A 135 12.87 -2.41 -9.98
CA VAL A 135 13.15 -2.72 -11.39
C VAL A 135 12.69 -1.57 -12.30
N GLU A 136 11.45 -1.13 -12.17
CA GLU A 136 10.91 -0.02 -12.97
C GLU A 136 11.67 1.29 -12.75
N THR A 137 12.08 1.57 -11.51
CA THR A 137 12.88 2.75 -11.19
C THR A 137 14.24 2.70 -11.90
N LEU A 138 14.92 1.56 -11.90
CA LEU A 138 16.21 1.39 -12.58
C LEU A 138 16.07 1.51 -14.10
N LEU A 139 15.02 0.93 -14.69
CA LEU A 139 14.70 1.09 -16.11
C LEU A 139 14.45 2.57 -16.45
N SER A 140 13.68 3.28 -15.61
CA SER A 140 13.40 4.72 -15.77
C SER A 140 14.65 5.60 -15.63
N LEU A 141 15.63 5.18 -14.83
CA LEU A 141 16.94 5.82 -14.71
C LEU A 141 17.87 5.53 -15.91
N GLY A 142 17.43 4.72 -16.87
CA GLY A 142 18.18 4.39 -18.08
C GLY A 142 19.11 3.18 -17.96
N VAL A 143 18.99 2.37 -16.90
CA VAL A 143 19.70 1.09 -16.82
C VAL A 143 19.11 0.15 -17.88
N ARG A 144 19.98 -0.47 -18.70
CA ARG A 144 19.55 -1.45 -19.69
C ARG A 144 18.96 -2.68 -18.98
N GLY A 145 17.77 -3.12 -19.38
CA GLY A 145 17.12 -4.28 -18.76
C GLY A 145 17.97 -5.55 -18.79
N SER A 146 18.77 -5.77 -19.84
CA SER A 146 19.72 -6.90 -19.93
C SER A 146 20.78 -6.94 -18.83
N CYS A 147 21.03 -5.81 -18.16
CA CYS A 147 21.96 -5.68 -17.03
C CYS A 147 21.26 -5.83 -15.68
N ILE A 148 19.94 -5.97 -15.65
CA ILE A 148 19.13 -6.15 -14.44
C ILE A 148 18.82 -7.65 -14.29
N HIS A 149 19.22 -8.21 -13.16
CA HIS A 149 18.98 -9.59 -12.78
C HIS A 149 18.03 -9.64 -11.61
N LEU A 150 16.76 -9.91 -11.88
CA LEU A 150 15.74 -10.13 -10.88
C LEU A 150 15.84 -11.58 -10.39
N VAL A 151 16.26 -11.78 -9.15
CA VAL A 151 16.42 -13.09 -8.53
C VAL A 151 15.35 -13.27 -7.45
N GLN A 152 14.42 -14.17 -7.68
CA GLN A 152 13.31 -14.45 -6.77
C GLN A 152 13.67 -15.59 -5.82
N HIS A 153 13.63 -15.29 -4.53
CA HIS A 153 13.72 -16.28 -3.46
C HIS A 153 12.56 -17.28 -3.56
N PRO A 154 12.76 -18.58 -3.23
CA PRO A 154 11.66 -19.54 -3.13
C PRO A 154 10.49 -19.01 -2.30
N PRO A 155 9.23 -19.17 -2.73
CA PRO A 155 8.09 -18.58 -2.05
C PRO A 155 7.99 -19.08 -0.60
N THR A 156 7.93 -18.16 0.36
CA THR A 156 7.64 -18.45 1.78
C THR A 156 6.13 -18.57 2.05
N SER A 157 5.31 -18.13 1.09
CA SER A 157 3.86 -18.22 1.08
C SER A 157 3.38 -18.66 -0.29
N ILE A 158 2.25 -19.36 -0.33
CA ILE A 158 1.56 -19.75 -1.56
C ILE A 158 1.01 -18.51 -2.28
N ILE A 159 0.86 -17.39 -1.57
CA ILE A 159 0.27 -16.15 -2.08
C ILE A 159 1.39 -15.18 -2.47
N THR A 160 1.35 -14.71 -3.72
CA THR A 160 2.28 -13.70 -4.22
C THR A 160 2.00 -12.32 -3.61
N CYS A 161 2.91 -11.36 -3.78
CA CYS A 161 2.68 -10.01 -3.29
C CYS A 161 1.55 -9.24 -4.03
N ILE A 162 1.18 -9.70 -5.23
CA ILE A 162 0.15 -9.11 -6.11
C ILE A 162 -1.20 -9.81 -5.94
N ASN A 163 -1.21 -11.14 -5.93
CA ASN A 163 -2.40 -12.00 -5.77
C ASN A 163 -3.50 -11.71 -6.81
N ASP A 164 -3.10 -11.45 -8.05
CA ASP A 164 -3.99 -11.26 -9.22
C ASP A 164 -3.22 -11.74 -10.46
N CYS A 165 -3.60 -12.90 -11.00
CA CYS A 165 -2.87 -13.55 -12.09
C CYS A 165 -2.84 -12.71 -13.37
N ALA A 166 -3.85 -11.87 -13.62
CA ALA A 166 -3.86 -11.00 -14.80
C ALA A 166 -2.80 -9.89 -14.65
N VAL A 167 -2.71 -9.29 -13.46
CA VAL A 167 -1.69 -8.28 -13.17
C VAL A 167 -0.29 -8.91 -13.17
N GLU A 168 -0.13 -10.09 -12.60
CA GLU A 168 1.13 -10.84 -12.62
C GLU A 168 1.61 -11.11 -14.04
N GLY A 169 0.73 -11.62 -14.91
CA GLY A 169 1.05 -11.85 -16.31
C GLY A 169 1.52 -10.56 -17.02
N ALA A 170 0.87 -9.42 -16.76
CA ALA A 170 1.29 -8.14 -17.33
C ALA A 170 2.65 -7.65 -16.81
N ILE A 171 3.00 -7.94 -15.56
CA ILE A 171 4.33 -7.66 -15.00
C ILE A 171 5.38 -8.56 -15.68
N GLU A 172 5.10 -9.85 -15.84
CA GLU A 172 6.00 -10.79 -16.49
C GLU A 172 6.26 -10.41 -17.95
N ASP A 173 5.21 -10.10 -18.71
CA ASP A 173 5.31 -9.61 -20.09
C ASP A 173 6.16 -8.33 -20.17
N ALA A 174 5.98 -7.40 -19.23
CA ALA A 174 6.73 -6.14 -19.20
C ALA A 174 8.21 -6.33 -18.84
N LEU A 175 8.51 -7.23 -17.90
CA LEU A 175 9.89 -7.60 -17.56
C LEU A 175 10.60 -8.23 -18.77
N GLN A 176 9.92 -9.14 -19.47
CA GLN A 176 10.44 -9.78 -20.67
C GLN A 176 10.66 -8.75 -21.79
N ALA A 177 9.70 -7.86 -22.03
CA ALA A 177 9.81 -6.81 -23.04
C ALA A 177 10.95 -5.83 -22.77
N ALA A 178 11.24 -5.54 -21.49
CA ALA A 178 12.39 -4.72 -21.08
C ALA A 178 13.73 -5.48 -21.18
N GLY A 179 13.72 -6.79 -21.39
CA GLY A 179 14.91 -7.64 -21.44
C GLY A 179 15.52 -7.92 -20.07
N VAL A 180 14.74 -7.84 -18.99
CA VAL A 180 15.19 -8.16 -17.62
C VAL A 180 15.38 -9.67 -17.46
N ASN A 181 16.50 -10.09 -16.89
CA ASN A 181 16.75 -11.51 -16.62
C ASN A 181 16.06 -11.90 -15.31
N VAL A 182 15.13 -12.86 -15.36
CA VAL A 182 14.38 -13.32 -14.18
C VAL A 182 14.80 -14.74 -13.81
N TYR A 183 15.23 -14.93 -12.57
CA TYR A 183 15.63 -16.21 -12.00
C TYR A 183 14.68 -16.57 -10.86
N ARG A 184 14.04 -17.74 -10.95
CA ARG A 184 13.04 -18.20 -9.96
C ARG A 184 13.63 -19.23 -9.01
N ASP A 185 13.05 -19.33 -7.82
CA ASP A 185 13.39 -20.32 -6.78
C ASP A 185 14.90 -20.36 -6.44
N ALA A 186 15.54 -19.20 -6.43
CA ALA A 186 16.98 -19.09 -6.24
C ALA A 186 17.34 -18.73 -4.80
N LEU A 187 18.22 -19.51 -4.16
CA LEU A 187 18.77 -19.20 -2.85
C LEU A 187 20.17 -18.62 -3.00
N LEU A 188 20.47 -17.53 -2.28
CA LEU A 188 21.81 -16.96 -2.26
C LEU A 188 22.80 -17.94 -1.62
N ALA A 189 23.76 -18.40 -2.41
CA ALA A 189 24.80 -19.33 -1.98
C ALA A 189 25.97 -18.59 -1.33
N GLN A 190 26.65 -17.75 -2.10
CA GLN A 190 27.85 -17.03 -1.67
C GLN A 190 27.97 -15.70 -2.41
N TRP A 191 28.61 -14.72 -1.77
CA TRP A 191 29.22 -13.59 -2.47
C TRP A 191 30.69 -13.89 -2.74
N ASN A 192 31.20 -13.44 -3.88
CA ASN A 192 32.62 -13.51 -4.25
C ASN A 192 33.24 -14.92 -4.05
N ASN A 193 32.47 -15.99 -4.32
CA ASN A 193 32.89 -17.39 -4.11
C ASN A 193 33.30 -17.71 -2.66
N GLY A 194 32.65 -17.09 -1.67
CA GLY A 194 32.97 -17.28 -0.26
C GLY A 194 34.21 -16.52 0.21
N LEU A 195 34.79 -15.67 -0.64
CA LEU A 195 35.89 -14.76 -0.29
C LEU A 195 35.37 -13.47 0.37
N TYR A 196 36.26 -12.49 0.54
CA TYR A 196 35.94 -11.19 1.12
C TYR A 196 34.74 -10.56 0.38
N PRO A 197 33.64 -10.21 1.09
CA PRO A 197 32.38 -9.87 0.45
C PRO A 197 32.29 -8.42 -0.03
N ASP A 198 33.27 -7.56 0.28
CA ASP A 198 33.20 -6.12 0.01
C ASP A 198 34.25 -5.64 -1.01
N PRO A 199 33.86 -5.05 -2.16
CA PRO A 199 32.50 -4.99 -2.70
C PRO A 199 32.07 -6.35 -3.28
N ILE A 200 30.75 -6.54 -3.46
CA ILE A 200 30.20 -7.72 -4.13
C ILE A 200 30.50 -7.60 -5.62
N HIS A 201 31.36 -8.46 -6.15
CA HIS A 201 31.68 -8.57 -7.58
C HIS A 201 30.89 -9.68 -8.26
N THR A 202 30.59 -10.74 -7.54
CA THR A 202 29.81 -11.89 -8.02
C THR A 202 28.90 -12.40 -6.93
N ALA A 203 27.69 -12.82 -7.30
CA ALA A 203 26.78 -13.54 -6.41
C ALA A 203 26.43 -14.89 -7.03
N SER A 204 26.59 -15.94 -6.23
CA SER A 204 26.30 -17.32 -6.59
C SER A 204 24.98 -17.75 -5.97
N PHE A 205 24.18 -18.51 -6.71
CA PHE A 205 22.86 -18.95 -6.29
C PHE A 205 22.67 -20.44 -6.54
N THR A 206 21.96 -21.12 -5.65
CA THR A 206 21.44 -22.47 -5.90
C THR A 206 19.99 -22.40 -6.36
N THR A 207 19.56 -23.39 -7.15
CA THR A 207 18.17 -23.55 -7.57
C THR A 207 17.74 -25.02 -7.35
N PRO A 208 16.47 -25.38 -7.58
CA PRO A 208 16.05 -26.77 -7.54
C PRO A 208 16.73 -27.65 -8.60
N THR A 209 17.30 -27.06 -9.66
CA THR A 209 17.85 -27.79 -10.80
C THR A 209 19.36 -27.66 -10.91
N LYS A 210 19.87 -26.44 -11.08
CA LYS A 210 21.30 -26.16 -11.27
C LYS A 210 21.69 -24.82 -10.64
N PRO A 211 22.82 -24.73 -9.92
CA PRO A 211 23.32 -23.46 -9.45
C PRO A 211 23.84 -22.59 -10.59
N PHE A 212 23.90 -21.29 -10.35
CA PHE A 212 24.43 -20.30 -11.31
C PHE A 212 25.15 -19.16 -10.58
N GLN A 213 25.90 -18.37 -11.34
CA GLN A 213 26.63 -17.22 -10.83
C GLN A 213 26.37 -16.01 -11.71
N LEU A 214 26.23 -14.84 -11.07
CA LEU A 214 26.01 -13.57 -11.74
C LEU A 214 27.08 -12.55 -11.35
N PRO A 215 27.58 -11.74 -12.30
CA PRO A 215 28.35 -10.56 -11.99
C PRO A 215 27.46 -9.53 -11.28
N CYS A 216 28.04 -8.76 -10.37
CA CYS A 216 27.33 -7.78 -9.56
C CYS A 216 28.17 -6.50 -9.44
N SER A 217 27.51 -5.37 -9.65
CA SER A 217 28.02 -4.02 -9.37
C SER A 217 27.18 -3.35 -8.28
N MET A 218 25.94 -3.79 -8.11
CA MET A 218 25.01 -3.31 -7.11
C MET A 218 24.01 -4.42 -6.75
N PHE A 219 23.80 -4.66 -5.45
CA PHE A 219 22.91 -5.71 -4.96
C PHE A 219 21.79 -5.09 -4.12
N PHE A 220 20.53 -5.26 -4.52
CA PHE A 220 19.36 -4.87 -3.74
C PHE A 220 18.74 -6.10 -3.06
N SER A 221 18.41 -5.99 -1.78
CA SER A 221 17.73 -7.04 -1.02
C SER A 221 16.34 -6.62 -0.55
N PHE A 222 15.34 -7.37 -0.99
CA PHE A 222 13.92 -7.23 -0.66
C PHE A 222 13.38 -8.51 -0.01
N LEU A 223 14.13 -9.07 0.94
CA LEU A 223 13.66 -10.16 1.78
C LEU A 223 12.63 -9.70 2.81
N GLU A 224 12.00 -10.68 3.47
CA GLU A 224 10.99 -10.44 4.51
C GLU A 224 11.51 -9.47 5.59
N LYS A 225 10.71 -8.44 5.87
CA LYS A 225 11.02 -7.44 6.90
C LYS A 225 10.94 -8.08 8.27
N ASN A 226 11.93 -7.80 9.11
CA ASN A 226 11.96 -8.38 10.45
C ASN A 226 12.73 -7.42 11.38
N VAL A 227 12.68 -7.65 12.69
CA VAL A 227 13.20 -6.74 13.70
C VAL A 227 14.73 -6.67 13.60
N ASP A 228 15.29 -5.47 13.68
CA ASP A 228 16.74 -5.25 13.72
C ASP A 228 17.38 -5.93 14.95
N TYR A 229 18.67 -6.29 14.88
CA TYR A 229 19.34 -6.99 15.98
C TYR A 229 19.42 -6.16 17.26
N GLU A 230 19.75 -4.87 17.16
CA GLU A 230 19.87 -4.03 18.36
C GLU A 230 18.51 -3.87 19.04
N THR A 231 17.45 -3.72 18.24
CA THR A 231 16.08 -3.65 18.75
C THR A 231 15.65 -4.97 19.40
N PHE A 232 15.92 -6.11 18.75
CA PHE A 232 15.65 -7.43 19.31
C PHE A 232 16.44 -7.67 20.61
N LYS A 233 17.73 -7.30 20.63
CA LYS A 233 18.58 -7.40 21.81
C LYS A 233 18.02 -6.55 22.95
N ALA A 234 17.60 -5.31 22.67
CA ALA A 234 16.99 -4.44 23.66
C ALA A 234 15.72 -5.05 24.29
N PHE A 235 14.87 -5.70 23.48
CA PHE A 235 13.69 -6.41 24.01
C PHE A 235 14.06 -7.56 24.95
N ASN A 236 15.05 -8.37 24.57
CA ASN A 236 15.50 -9.49 25.41
C ASN A 236 16.19 -9.01 26.69
N ASP A 237 17.06 -8.01 26.59
CA ASP A 237 17.75 -7.41 27.74
C ASP A 237 16.75 -6.77 28.72
N ALA A 238 15.62 -6.27 28.22
CA ALA A 238 14.50 -5.77 29.01
C ALA A 238 13.51 -6.86 29.48
N CYS A 239 13.80 -8.15 29.26
CA CYS A 239 12.94 -9.27 29.62
C CYS A 239 11.50 -9.16 29.04
N LEU A 240 11.37 -8.55 27.86
CA LEU A 240 10.08 -8.49 27.16
C LEU A 240 9.81 -9.81 26.44
N VAL A 241 8.57 -10.28 26.52
CA VAL A 241 8.16 -11.54 25.90
C VAL A 241 8.21 -11.41 24.38
N TYR A 242 9.07 -12.21 23.75
CA TYR A 242 9.25 -12.24 22.30
C TYR A 242 9.04 -13.66 21.76
N ASP A 243 8.06 -13.85 20.89
CA ASP A 243 7.71 -15.14 20.29
C ASP A 243 7.59 -14.98 18.77
N GLY A 244 8.74 -14.86 18.12
CA GLY A 244 8.88 -14.45 16.71
C GLY A 244 8.62 -12.96 16.47
N ARG A 245 7.79 -12.34 17.32
CA ARG A 245 7.40 -10.93 17.35
C ARG A 245 7.22 -10.49 18.81
N LEU A 246 7.22 -9.18 19.06
CA LEU A 246 6.98 -8.65 20.41
C LEU A 246 5.53 -8.92 20.81
N VAL A 247 5.32 -9.59 21.94
CA VAL A 247 4.00 -10.03 22.39
C VAL A 247 3.30 -8.88 23.11
N ILE A 248 2.07 -8.61 22.71
CA ILE A 248 1.20 -7.60 23.31
C ILE A 248 -0.18 -8.13 23.69
N ASP A 249 -0.86 -7.44 24.60
CA ASP A 249 -2.29 -7.62 24.86
C ASP A 249 -3.18 -6.82 23.86
N SER A 250 -4.50 -6.85 24.07
CA SER A 250 -5.49 -6.12 23.27
C SER A 250 -5.41 -4.60 23.45
N ASN A 251 -4.72 -4.12 24.49
CA ASN A 251 -4.53 -2.72 24.86
C ASN A 251 -3.08 -2.26 24.60
N PHE A 252 -2.35 -2.94 23.71
CA PHE A 252 -0.98 -2.62 23.31
C PHE A 252 0.10 -2.81 24.39
N HIS A 253 -0.23 -3.30 25.59
CA HIS A 253 0.79 -3.54 26.62
C HIS A 253 1.62 -4.77 26.28
N THR A 254 2.90 -4.71 26.64
CA THR A 254 3.75 -5.90 26.72
C THR A 254 3.50 -6.63 28.05
N ASN A 255 4.37 -7.58 28.43
CA ASN A 255 4.35 -8.16 29.78
C ASN A 255 4.70 -7.13 30.88
N ASP A 256 5.31 -6.00 30.52
CA ASP A 256 5.41 -4.83 31.38
C ASP A 256 4.34 -3.81 30.98
N ILE A 257 3.46 -3.46 31.92
CA ILE A 257 2.33 -2.53 31.72
C ILE A 257 2.82 -1.11 31.40
N ALA A 258 4.02 -0.74 31.84
CA ALA A 258 4.62 0.56 31.51
C ALA A 258 5.12 0.63 30.06
N ILE A 259 5.29 -0.52 29.39
CA ILE A 259 5.81 -0.62 28.03
C ILE A 259 4.69 -1.06 27.09
N ARG A 260 4.39 -0.20 26.11
CA ARG A 260 3.43 -0.50 25.04
C ARG A 260 4.13 -0.62 23.70
N ALA A 261 3.55 -1.41 22.81
CA ALA A 261 4.05 -1.56 21.44
C ALA A 261 2.91 -1.71 20.44
N ALA A 262 3.15 -1.24 19.21
CA ALA A 262 2.21 -1.39 18.11
C ALA A 262 2.95 -1.51 16.77
N GLY A 263 2.19 -1.80 15.70
CA GLY A 263 2.72 -1.94 14.36
C GLY A 263 3.23 -3.35 14.01
N PRO A 264 3.75 -3.55 12.79
CA PRO A 264 3.99 -4.89 12.22
C PRO A 264 4.94 -5.81 13.00
N LEU A 265 5.73 -5.26 13.92
CA LEU A 265 6.64 -6.02 14.79
C LEU A 265 5.93 -6.75 15.93
N THR A 266 4.67 -6.43 16.21
CA THR A 266 3.93 -7.01 17.34
C THR A 266 3.03 -8.16 16.92
N LYS A 267 2.74 -9.03 17.89
CA LYS A 267 1.73 -10.08 17.82
C LYS A 267 0.88 -10.06 19.09
N PHE A 268 -0.38 -10.48 18.99
CA PHE A 268 -1.20 -10.67 20.17
C PHE A 268 -0.74 -11.89 20.97
N SER A 269 -0.95 -11.85 22.28
CA SER A 269 -0.67 -12.97 23.19
C SER A 269 -1.42 -14.24 22.78
N ASN A 270 -0.77 -15.40 22.92
CA ASN A 270 -1.36 -16.70 22.57
C ASN A 270 -2.63 -17.01 23.39
N ARG A 271 -2.89 -16.27 24.49
CA ARG A 271 -4.13 -16.36 25.28
C ARG A 271 -5.41 -16.09 24.47
N TYR A 272 -5.29 -15.38 23.35
CA TYR A 272 -6.41 -15.04 22.48
C TYR A 272 -6.67 -16.09 21.38
N TYR A 273 -5.85 -17.14 21.28
CA TYR A 273 -5.95 -18.19 20.26
C TYR A 273 -6.04 -17.65 18.81
N SER A 274 -5.43 -16.49 18.56
CA SER A 274 -5.56 -15.72 17.30
C SER A 274 -4.20 -15.41 16.68
N ASN A 275 -3.29 -16.38 16.66
CA ASN A 275 -1.87 -16.17 16.29
C ASN A 275 -1.67 -15.70 14.84
N GLU A 276 -2.63 -15.98 13.96
CA GLU A 276 -2.59 -15.55 12.55
C GLU A 276 -2.87 -14.05 12.38
N TRP A 277 -3.56 -13.45 13.35
CA TRP A 277 -3.85 -12.03 13.38
C TRP A 277 -2.76 -11.27 14.12
N THR A 278 -2.17 -10.31 13.42
CA THR A 278 -1.14 -9.42 13.96
C THR A 278 -1.35 -8.02 13.42
N HIS A 279 -0.68 -7.02 13.99
CA HIS A 279 -0.74 -5.65 13.47
C HIS A 279 -0.25 -5.52 12.01
N SER A 280 0.52 -6.48 11.50
CA SER A 280 0.91 -6.50 10.08
C SER A 280 -0.29 -6.71 9.12
N ASN A 281 -1.37 -7.35 9.58
CA ASN A 281 -2.58 -7.61 8.81
C ASN A 281 -3.48 -6.38 8.66
N PHE A 282 -3.24 -5.33 9.46
CA PHE A 282 -4.09 -4.13 9.50
C PHE A 282 -3.37 -2.88 8.97
N ASN A 283 -4.12 -1.79 8.86
CA ASN A 283 -3.60 -0.49 8.47
C ASN A 283 -2.78 0.11 9.64
N SER A 284 -1.49 0.41 9.39
CA SER A 284 -0.61 0.91 10.44
C SER A 284 -0.95 2.31 10.94
N LYS A 285 -1.57 3.16 10.11
CA LYS A 285 -2.04 4.49 10.50
C LYS A 285 -3.22 4.40 11.47
N GLU A 286 -4.15 3.49 11.22
CA GLU A 286 -5.26 3.20 12.14
C GLU A 286 -4.75 2.63 13.47
N ILE A 287 -3.84 1.67 13.43
CA ILE A 287 -3.19 1.12 14.63
C ILE A 287 -2.50 2.23 15.44
N GLY A 288 -1.72 3.08 14.78
CA GLY A 288 -1.03 4.20 15.43
C GLY A 288 -2.00 5.19 16.07
N PHE A 289 -3.10 5.51 15.37
CA PHE A 289 -4.17 6.35 15.92
C PHE A 289 -4.79 5.72 17.18
N GLN A 290 -5.06 4.41 17.17
CA GLN A 290 -5.66 3.71 18.32
C GLN A 290 -4.69 3.62 19.51
N LEU A 291 -3.40 3.39 19.26
CA LEU A 291 -2.38 3.48 20.31
C LEU A 291 -2.34 4.88 20.91
N ALA A 292 -2.32 5.92 20.08
CA ALA A 292 -2.33 7.31 20.56
C ALA A 292 -3.59 7.62 21.38
N ALA A 293 -4.77 7.21 20.92
CA ALA A 293 -6.03 7.37 21.64
C ALA A 293 -6.04 6.62 22.99
N ALA A 294 -5.44 5.43 23.05
CA ALA A 294 -5.26 4.70 24.29
C ALA A 294 -4.30 5.42 25.25
N MET A 295 -3.22 6.01 24.73
CA MET A 295 -2.24 6.75 25.52
C MET A 295 -2.75 8.10 26.03
N LEU A 296 -3.61 8.80 25.28
CA LEU A 296 -4.12 10.13 25.67
C LEU A 296 -4.78 10.14 27.05
N LYS A 297 -5.41 9.03 27.46
CA LYS A 297 -6.02 8.85 28.79
C LYS A 297 -5.01 8.93 29.94
N LEU A 298 -3.72 8.72 29.66
CA LEU A 298 -2.65 8.85 30.65
C LEU A 298 -2.22 10.31 30.84
N PHE A 299 -2.49 11.17 29.86
CA PHE A 299 -2.01 12.55 29.84
C PHE A 299 -3.12 13.59 30.03
N ASP A 300 -4.37 13.23 29.71
CA ASP A 300 -5.52 14.10 29.85
C ASP A 300 -6.43 13.62 30.99
N PRO A 301 -6.39 14.27 32.16
CA PRO A 301 -7.20 13.91 33.31
C PRO A 301 -8.70 14.23 33.14
N THR A 302 -9.08 14.91 32.05
CA THR A 302 -10.50 15.20 31.74
C THR A 302 -11.17 14.05 30.97
N LEU A 303 -10.39 13.11 30.44
CA LEU A 303 -10.92 11.92 29.79
C LEU A 303 -11.30 10.87 30.84
N GLU A 304 -12.51 10.33 30.73
CA GLU A 304 -12.92 9.23 31.59
C GLU A 304 -12.00 8.01 31.38
N PRO A 305 -11.51 7.38 32.47
CA PRO A 305 -10.82 6.10 32.36
C PRO A 305 -11.80 5.10 31.77
N VAL A 306 -11.36 4.34 30.75
CA VAL A 306 -12.21 3.29 30.18
C VAL A 306 -12.50 2.28 31.27
N THR A 307 -13.79 2.08 31.53
CA THR A 307 -14.29 0.98 32.34
C THR A 307 -13.65 -0.31 31.85
N GLU A 308 -13.07 -1.09 32.78
CA GLU A 308 -12.49 -2.39 32.43
C GLU A 308 -13.49 -3.16 31.56
N PRO A 309 -13.06 -3.66 30.38
CA PRO A 309 -13.96 -4.40 29.53
C PRO A 309 -14.52 -5.59 30.33
N PRO A 310 -15.82 -5.93 30.17
CA PRO A 310 -16.41 -7.12 30.76
C PRO A 310 -15.48 -8.34 30.58
N ALA A 311 -15.34 -9.18 31.62
CA ALA A 311 -14.37 -10.28 31.64
C ALA A 311 -14.42 -11.22 30.42
N ASP A 312 -15.57 -11.31 29.74
CA ASP A 312 -15.77 -12.10 28.53
C ASP A 312 -15.20 -11.43 27.25
N LEU A 313 -15.14 -10.10 27.19
CA LEU A 313 -14.55 -9.33 26.09
C LEU A 313 -13.02 -9.23 26.19
N ASP A 314 -12.47 -9.53 27.36
CA ASP A 314 -11.03 -9.51 27.65
C ASP A 314 -10.24 -10.62 26.92
N ARG A 315 -10.95 -11.49 26.18
CA ARG A 315 -10.41 -12.57 25.35
C ARG A 315 -10.51 -12.33 23.84
N LEU A 316 -11.01 -11.18 23.40
CA LEU A 316 -11.05 -10.83 21.99
C LEU A 316 -9.93 -9.85 21.63
N ILE A 317 -9.39 -10.01 20.42
CA ILE A 317 -8.48 -9.02 19.85
C ILE A 317 -9.28 -7.90 19.16
N PRO A 318 -8.79 -6.65 19.18
CA PRO A 318 -9.42 -5.57 18.43
C PRO A 318 -9.37 -5.84 16.92
N MET A 319 -10.49 -5.64 16.24
CA MET A 319 -10.58 -5.72 14.78
C MET A 319 -10.61 -4.31 14.18
N TYR A 320 -9.63 -4.05 13.31
CA TYR A 320 -9.46 -2.75 12.64
C TYR A 320 -10.06 -2.79 11.23
N LYS A 321 -10.66 -1.68 10.79
CA LYS A 321 -11.49 -1.63 9.56
C LYS A 321 -10.83 -0.86 8.41
N GLY A 322 -9.75 -0.12 8.68
CA GLY A 322 -9.04 0.68 7.70
C GLY A 322 -8.38 -0.18 6.63
N ALA A 323 -8.46 0.28 5.37
CA ALA A 323 -7.96 -0.47 4.24
C ALA A 323 -6.44 -0.70 4.29
N LYS A 324 -6.00 -1.89 3.86
CA LYS A 324 -4.63 -2.14 3.44
C LYS A 324 -4.44 -1.60 2.03
N ILE A 325 -3.40 -0.80 1.84
CA ILE A 325 -3.10 -0.19 0.54
C ILE A 325 -1.70 -0.61 0.12
N LYS A 326 -1.57 -1.06 -1.12
CA LYS A 326 -0.32 -1.35 -1.81
C LYS A 326 -0.36 -0.61 -3.15
N GLY A 327 0.77 -0.08 -3.61
CA GLY A 327 0.81 0.60 -4.89
C GLY A 327 2.22 1.03 -5.27
N GLY A 328 2.36 1.52 -6.48
CA GLY A 328 3.62 1.97 -7.04
C GLY A 328 3.62 1.89 -8.56
N ILE A 329 4.76 2.21 -9.17
CA ILE A 329 4.95 2.05 -10.61
C ILE A 329 5.67 0.72 -10.83
N LEU A 330 5.01 -0.21 -11.53
CA LEU A 330 5.49 -1.55 -11.83
C LEU A 330 6.14 -1.59 -13.23
N PRO A 331 6.91 -2.65 -13.54
CA PRO A 331 7.60 -2.81 -14.82
C PRO A 331 6.72 -2.51 -16.02
N GLY A 332 7.26 -1.75 -16.96
CA GLY A 332 6.53 -1.25 -18.12
C GLY A 332 5.78 0.05 -17.84
N SER A 333 6.15 0.78 -16.80
CA SER A 333 5.51 2.04 -16.39
C SER A 333 4.01 1.89 -16.10
N TYR A 334 3.63 0.76 -15.48
CA TYR A 334 2.25 0.56 -15.02
C TYR A 334 2.07 1.18 -13.64
N HIS A 335 1.16 2.13 -13.54
CA HIS A 335 0.66 2.64 -12.28
C HIS A 335 -0.27 1.62 -11.65
N TYR A 336 0.10 1.12 -10.47
CA TYR A 336 -0.63 0.09 -9.75
C TYR A 336 -1.15 0.60 -8.42
N LEU A 337 -2.41 0.26 -8.12
CA LEU A 337 -3.03 0.48 -6.83
C LEU A 337 -3.84 -0.76 -6.47
N HIS A 338 -3.65 -1.24 -5.25
CA HIS A 338 -4.47 -2.28 -4.66
C HIS A 338 -4.90 -1.86 -3.25
N VAL A 339 -6.21 -1.80 -3.06
CA VAL A 339 -6.84 -1.45 -1.78
C VAL A 339 -7.66 -2.66 -1.36
N SER A 340 -7.47 -3.15 -0.14
CA SER A 340 -8.19 -4.34 0.34
C SER A 340 -8.59 -4.19 1.80
N LYS A 341 -9.61 -4.93 2.22
CA LYS A 341 -9.89 -5.08 3.65
C LYS A 341 -8.70 -5.73 4.38
N PRO A 342 -8.49 -5.44 5.67
CA PRO A 342 -7.65 -6.27 6.52
C PRO A 342 -8.14 -7.71 6.52
N ALA A 343 -7.23 -8.64 6.27
CA ALA A 343 -7.54 -10.06 6.18
C ALA A 343 -6.29 -10.91 6.46
N ILE A 344 -6.54 -12.17 6.79
CA ILE A 344 -5.52 -13.21 6.67
C ILE A 344 -5.33 -13.47 5.16
N PRO A 345 -4.09 -13.43 4.64
CA PRO A 345 -3.84 -13.65 3.22
C PRO A 345 -4.49 -14.95 2.73
N THR A 346 -5.33 -14.85 1.70
CA THR A 346 -5.98 -15.98 1.03
C THR A 346 -5.82 -15.80 -0.49
N PRO A 347 -5.53 -16.85 -1.27
CA PRO A 347 -5.44 -16.72 -2.73
C PRO A 347 -6.73 -16.16 -3.31
N LEU A 348 -6.64 -15.24 -4.29
CA LEU A 348 -7.81 -14.56 -4.85
C LEU A 348 -8.82 -15.55 -5.46
N GLU A 349 -8.36 -16.59 -6.13
CA GLU A 349 -9.23 -17.63 -6.71
C GLU A 349 -10.04 -18.36 -5.63
N VAL A 350 -9.43 -18.62 -4.47
CA VAL A 350 -10.10 -19.24 -3.33
C VAL A 350 -11.16 -18.29 -2.77
N GLN A 351 -10.86 -16.99 -2.67
CA GLN A 351 -11.85 -16.00 -2.26
C GLN A 351 -13.05 -15.97 -3.23
N ARG A 352 -12.79 -15.98 -4.54
CA ARG A 352 -13.83 -15.98 -5.58
C ARG A 352 -14.73 -17.22 -5.55
N ALA A 353 -14.21 -18.34 -5.06
CA ALA A 353 -14.97 -19.58 -4.93
C ALA A 353 -15.89 -19.60 -3.68
N GLN A 354 -15.75 -18.65 -2.76
CA GLN A 354 -16.60 -18.58 -1.57
C GLN A 354 -18.02 -18.13 -1.94
N SER A 355 -19.02 -18.73 -1.30
CA SER A 355 -20.43 -18.42 -1.55
C SER A 355 -20.81 -16.99 -1.14
N ASP A 356 -20.07 -16.38 -0.22
CA ASP A 356 -20.29 -15.02 0.28
C ASP A 356 -19.36 -13.97 -0.33
N PHE A 357 -18.62 -14.32 -1.39
CA PHE A 357 -17.74 -13.40 -2.10
C PHE A 357 -18.47 -12.15 -2.59
N GLY A 358 -19.72 -12.26 -3.04
CA GLY A 358 -20.48 -11.15 -3.60
C GLY A 358 -20.27 -11.03 -5.12
N SER A 359 -20.01 -9.81 -5.59
CA SER A 359 -19.91 -9.47 -7.03
C SER A 359 -18.63 -8.72 -7.37
N GLU A 360 -18.21 -8.83 -8.62
CA GLU A 360 -17.00 -8.18 -9.13
C GLU A 360 -17.31 -7.43 -10.42
N ILE A 361 -16.79 -6.21 -10.53
CA ILE A 361 -16.91 -5.35 -11.70
C ILE A 361 -15.49 -5.15 -12.25
N VAL A 362 -15.29 -5.49 -13.50
CA VAL A 362 -13.99 -5.37 -14.18
C VAL A 362 -14.18 -4.61 -15.48
N THR A 363 -13.42 -3.53 -15.66
CA THR A 363 -13.36 -2.77 -16.91
C THR A 363 -11.94 -2.72 -17.45
N GLY A 364 -11.83 -2.60 -18.77
CA GLY A 364 -10.56 -2.60 -19.49
C GLY A 364 -9.79 -3.92 -19.42
N ASN A 365 -8.48 -3.86 -19.69
CA ASN A 365 -7.61 -5.04 -19.75
C ASN A 365 -6.18 -4.67 -19.34
N VAL A 366 -5.51 -5.58 -18.63
CA VAL A 366 -4.11 -5.44 -18.22
C VAL A 366 -3.16 -5.23 -19.41
N LYS A 367 -3.43 -5.87 -20.57
CA LYS A 367 -2.61 -5.74 -21.79
C LYS A 367 -2.63 -4.33 -22.38
N ASN A 368 -3.77 -3.65 -22.28
CA ASN A 368 -3.93 -2.28 -22.75
C ASN A 368 -3.50 -1.27 -21.68
N GLY A 369 -3.26 -1.73 -20.44
CA GLY A 369 -2.95 -0.89 -19.30
C GLY A 369 -4.08 0.07 -18.97
N ASN A 370 -5.30 -0.44 -18.92
CA ASN A 370 -6.48 0.26 -18.44
C ASN A 370 -7.35 -0.67 -17.59
N TYR A 371 -6.74 -1.60 -16.85
CA TYR A 371 -7.45 -2.55 -16.01
C TYR A 371 -7.93 -1.88 -14.71
N PHE A 372 -9.21 -2.04 -14.40
CA PHE A 372 -9.81 -1.60 -13.15
C PHE A 372 -10.80 -2.67 -12.68
N ARG A 373 -10.52 -3.23 -11.52
CA ARG A 373 -11.37 -4.19 -10.82
C ARG A 373 -11.88 -3.60 -9.50
N ILE A 374 -13.19 -3.68 -9.27
CA ILE A 374 -13.84 -3.42 -7.99
C ILE A 374 -14.57 -4.67 -7.54
N HIS A 375 -14.27 -5.10 -6.32
CA HIS A 375 -14.96 -6.19 -5.64
C HIS A 375 -15.91 -5.64 -4.58
N ILE A 376 -17.14 -6.11 -4.66
CA ILE A 376 -18.28 -5.70 -3.83
C ILE A 376 -18.75 -6.95 -3.08
N ASN A 377 -18.70 -6.91 -1.75
CA ASN A 377 -19.04 -8.07 -0.93
C ASN A 377 -20.55 -8.39 -0.93
N LYS A 378 -20.96 -9.47 -0.25
CA LYS A 378 -22.39 -9.85 -0.10
C LYS A 378 -23.29 -8.74 0.47
N TYR A 379 -22.72 -7.79 1.20
CA TYR A 379 -23.41 -6.63 1.79
C TYR A 379 -23.41 -5.39 0.87
N ARG A 380 -23.02 -5.55 -0.41
CA ARG A 380 -22.99 -4.46 -1.40
C ARG A 380 -22.01 -3.33 -1.06
N MET A 381 -20.99 -3.63 -0.26
CA MET A 381 -19.91 -2.72 0.11
C MET A 381 -18.65 -2.99 -0.72
N VAL A 382 -17.96 -1.94 -1.16
CA VAL A 382 -16.65 -2.05 -1.81
C VAL A 382 -15.62 -2.54 -0.81
N GLU A 383 -15.01 -3.68 -1.12
CA GLU A 383 -14.11 -4.40 -0.21
C GLU A 383 -12.70 -4.56 -0.78
N THR A 384 -12.55 -4.62 -2.10
CA THR A 384 -11.24 -4.63 -2.77
C THR A 384 -11.28 -3.82 -4.05
N ILE A 385 -10.20 -3.10 -4.34
CA ILE A 385 -9.98 -2.35 -5.57
C ILE A 385 -8.60 -2.72 -6.12
N THR A 386 -8.51 -3.07 -7.40
CA THR A 386 -7.24 -3.31 -8.09
C THR A 386 -7.22 -2.49 -9.39
N CYS A 387 -6.26 -1.59 -9.52
CA CYS A 387 -6.05 -0.74 -10.70
C CYS A 387 -4.66 -1.03 -11.29
N LEU A 388 -4.59 -1.18 -12.60
CA LEU A 388 -3.33 -1.23 -13.36
C LEU A 388 -3.48 -0.38 -14.63
N SER A 389 -2.75 0.73 -14.70
CA SER A 389 -2.89 1.71 -15.78
C SER A 389 -1.56 2.19 -16.35
N LYS A 390 -1.45 2.39 -17.67
CA LYS A 390 -0.30 3.12 -18.27
C LYS A 390 -0.35 4.61 -17.97
N VAL A 391 -1.54 5.15 -17.71
CA VAL A 391 -1.75 6.57 -17.42
C VAL A 391 -1.86 6.76 -15.91
N PRO A 392 -1.20 7.78 -15.32
CA PRO A 392 -1.40 8.17 -13.93
C PRO A 392 -2.90 8.37 -13.60
N PHE A 393 -3.29 8.00 -12.39
CA PHE A 393 -4.66 8.18 -11.89
C PHE A 393 -4.65 8.69 -10.44
N PRO A 394 -5.72 9.34 -9.97
CA PRO A 394 -5.79 9.90 -8.62
C PRO A 394 -5.99 8.79 -7.58
N ALA A 395 -4.91 8.15 -7.16
CA ALA A 395 -4.95 7.01 -6.22
C ALA A 395 -5.65 7.37 -4.89
N SER A 396 -5.41 8.59 -4.37
CA SER A 396 -6.05 9.11 -3.16
C SER A 396 -7.59 9.10 -3.26
N ASN A 397 -8.14 9.44 -4.42
CA ASN A 397 -9.57 9.41 -4.68
C ASN A 397 -10.10 7.97 -4.69
N TYR A 398 -9.43 7.06 -5.39
CA TYR A 398 -9.86 5.66 -5.49
C TYR A 398 -9.81 4.93 -4.15
N ILE A 399 -8.87 5.29 -3.27
CA ILE A 399 -8.84 4.80 -1.89
C ILE A 399 -10.14 5.16 -1.14
N ARG A 400 -10.77 6.30 -1.42
CA ARG A 400 -12.04 6.72 -0.76
C ARG A 400 -13.27 5.92 -1.20
N LEU A 401 -13.17 5.17 -2.30
CA LEU A 401 -14.22 4.23 -2.75
C LEU A 401 -14.31 3.01 -1.83
N PHE A 402 -13.21 2.65 -1.15
CA PHE A 402 -13.21 1.53 -0.20
C PHE A 402 -14.19 1.78 0.94
N GLY A 403 -14.98 0.76 1.29
CA GLY A 403 -15.98 0.86 2.34
C GLY A 403 -17.16 1.78 2.00
N GLN A 404 -17.39 2.08 0.72
CA GLN A 404 -18.63 2.71 0.24
C GLN A 404 -19.61 1.64 -0.23
N HIS A 405 -20.91 1.90 -0.04
CA HIS A 405 -21.97 1.07 -0.59
C HIS A 405 -22.15 1.37 -2.08
N GLU A 406 -22.44 0.38 -2.91
CA GLU A 406 -22.58 0.54 -4.38
C GLU A 406 -23.60 1.62 -4.79
N GLN A 407 -24.65 1.82 -3.98
CA GLN A 407 -25.66 2.88 -4.17
C GLN A 407 -25.09 4.28 -4.01
N ALA A 408 -24.15 4.48 -3.08
CA ALA A 408 -23.45 5.76 -2.95
C ALA A 408 -22.55 6.02 -4.17
N LEU A 409 -22.15 4.96 -4.87
CA LEU A 409 -21.40 5.02 -6.13
C LEU A 409 -22.35 5.11 -7.35
N ASN A 410 -23.48 5.80 -7.16
CA ASN A 410 -24.52 6.04 -8.17
C ASN A 410 -25.14 4.73 -8.72
N ASN A 411 -25.46 3.80 -7.83
CA ASN A 411 -26.02 2.46 -8.14
C ASN A 411 -25.11 1.68 -9.11
N LEU A 412 -23.83 1.60 -8.76
CA LEU A 412 -22.75 1.10 -9.62
C LEU A 412 -23.06 -0.28 -10.22
N CYS A 413 -23.58 -1.21 -9.42
CA CYS A 413 -23.87 -2.57 -9.89
C CYS A 413 -24.91 -2.57 -11.01
N ALA A 414 -26.05 -1.92 -10.79
CA ALA A 414 -27.14 -1.88 -11.76
C ALA A 414 -26.70 -1.19 -13.06
N ARG A 415 -26.01 -0.06 -12.95
CA ARG A 415 -25.50 0.66 -14.14
C ARG A 415 -24.48 -0.15 -14.93
N TYR A 416 -23.64 -0.92 -14.26
CA TYR A 416 -22.68 -1.80 -14.93
C TYR A 416 -23.39 -2.95 -15.64
N GLU A 417 -24.38 -3.58 -15.00
CA GLU A 417 -25.23 -4.61 -15.62
C GLU A 417 -25.97 -4.08 -16.85
N ASP A 418 -26.41 -2.82 -16.82
CA ASP A 418 -27.05 -2.12 -17.94
C ASP A 418 -26.06 -1.64 -19.03
N GLY A 419 -24.76 -1.87 -18.86
CA GLY A 419 -23.72 -1.44 -19.80
C GLY A 419 -23.43 0.07 -19.81
N LEU A 420 -23.91 0.81 -18.80
CA LEU A 420 -23.71 2.26 -18.65
C LEU A 420 -22.35 2.62 -18.05
N VAL A 421 -21.58 1.63 -17.58
CA VAL A 421 -20.24 1.80 -17.00
C VAL A 421 -19.21 1.05 -17.86
N PRO A 422 -18.87 1.55 -19.06
CA PRO A 422 -17.93 0.87 -19.96
C PRO A 422 -16.48 0.92 -19.47
N ASP A 423 -16.14 1.94 -18.68
CA ASP A 423 -14.80 2.16 -18.14
C ASP A 423 -14.89 2.84 -16.76
N LEU A 424 -14.35 2.19 -15.74
CA LEU A 424 -14.39 2.71 -14.37
C LEU A 424 -13.47 3.93 -14.18
N TYR A 425 -12.38 4.05 -14.96
CA TYR A 425 -11.51 5.23 -14.85
C TYR A 425 -12.27 6.50 -15.23
N SER A 426 -12.96 6.51 -16.37
CA SER A 426 -13.82 7.63 -16.78
C SER A 426 -15.04 7.80 -15.88
N TYR A 427 -15.70 6.72 -15.47
CA TYR A 427 -16.88 6.78 -14.58
C TYR A 427 -16.60 7.53 -13.27
N PHE A 428 -15.46 7.26 -12.63
CA PHE A 428 -15.10 7.95 -11.39
C PHE A 428 -14.46 9.33 -11.59
N THR A 429 -14.25 9.77 -12.82
CA THR A 429 -13.92 11.18 -13.10
C THR A 429 -15.15 12.06 -13.26
N GLU A 430 -16.35 11.47 -13.27
CA GLU A 430 -17.59 12.23 -13.40
C GLU A 430 -17.82 13.17 -12.20
N PRO A 431 -18.43 14.35 -12.42
CA PRO A 431 -18.53 15.39 -11.38
C PRO A 431 -19.29 14.96 -10.12
N TRP A 432 -20.26 14.05 -10.23
CA TRP A 432 -21.04 13.55 -9.08
C TRP A 432 -20.18 12.79 -8.05
N CYS A 433 -18.99 12.32 -8.43
CA CYS A 433 -18.12 11.57 -7.55
C CYS A 433 -17.28 12.48 -6.63
N MET A 434 -17.14 13.77 -6.98
CA MET A 434 -16.23 14.69 -6.29
C MET A 434 -16.57 14.90 -4.82
N ALA A 435 -17.87 14.89 -4.46
CA ALA A 435 -18.28 14.95 -3.06
C ALA A 435 -17.78 13.76 -2.24
N LEU A 436 -17.66 12.57 -2.83
CA LEU A 436 -17.16 11.36 -2.15
C LEU A 436 -15.65 11.41 -1.92
N PHE A 437 -14.92 12.08 -2.81
CA PHE A 437 -13.46 12.18 -2.76
C PHE A 437 -12.96 13.32 -1.87
N HIS A 438 -13.82 14.27 -1.54
CA HIS A 438 -13.48 15.34 -0.63
C HIS A 438 -13.05 14.78 0.74
N ASP A 439 -12.00 15.36 1.32
CA ASP A 439 -11.44 14.95 2.60
C ASP A 439 -12.47 14.93 3.75
N ARG A 440 -13.31 15.97 3.83
CA ARG A 440 -14.43 16.16 4.79
C ARG A 440 -15.64 15.25 4.58
N PHE A 441 -15.69 14.45 3.51
CA PHE A 441 -16.81 13.51 3.29
C PHE A 441 -16.94 12.50 4.43
N ILE A 442 -15.82 12.13 5.06
CA ILE A 442 -15.82 11.22 6.21
C ILE A 442 -16.55 11.83 7.42
N ASP A 443 -16.47 13.14 7.61
CA ASP A 443 -17.14 13.84 8.70
C ASP A 443 -18.64 13.92 8.44
N LEU A 444 -19.04 14.15 7.18
CA LEU A 444 -20.44 14.01 6.76
C LEU A 444 -20.95 12.60 7.06
N ARG A 445 -20.23 11.54 6.66
CA ARG A 445 -20.65 10.17 6.95
C ARG A 445 -20.84 9.90 8.45
N LYS A 446 -19.94 10.41 9.29
CA LYS A 446 -20.05 10.29 10.74
C LYS A 446 -21.28 11.04 11.28
N ALA A 447 -21.51 12.26 10.81
CA ALA A 447 -22.68 13.05 11.20
C ALA A 447 -23.99 12.36 10.79
N LEU A 448 -24.06 11.83 9.56
CA LEU A 448 -25.24 11.09 9.08
C LEU A 448 -25.49 9.83 9.90
N HIS A 449 -24.43 9.09 10.26
CA HIS A 449 -24.55 7.92 11.12
C HIS A 449 -25.04 8.33 12.51
N GLN A 450 -24.47 9.37 13.10
CA GLN A 450 -24.89 9.89 14.41
C GLN A 450 -26.35 10.32 14.43
N ILE A 451 -26.84 10.97 13.38
CA ILE A 451 -28.26 11.34 13.23
C ILE A 451 -29.14 10.08 13.26
N LEU A 452 -28.74 9.01 12.57
CA LEU A 452 -29.52 7.76 12.51
C LEU A 452 -29.42 6.91 13.79
N SER A 453 -28.36 7.07 14.56
CA SER A 453 -28.12 6.38 15.84
C SER A 453 -28.71 7.12 17.04
N SER A 454 -28.96 8.44 16.94
CA SER A 454 -29.52 9.21 18.05
C SER A 454 -31.00 8.88 18.26
N LYS A 455 -31.39 8.61 19.51
CA LYS A 455 -32.80 8.53 19.90
C LYS A 455 -33.42 9.91 19.93
N GLU A 456 -34.59 10.02 19.31
CA GLU A 456 -35.33 11.29 19.24
C GLU A 456 -36.50 11.33 20.23
N ASP A 457 -37.09 10.19 20.57
CA ASP A 457 -38.11 10.02 21.61
C ASP A 457 -37.69 8.85 22.52
N GLU A 458 -37.84 9.01 23.84
CA GLU A 458 -37.58 7.95 24.83
C GLU A 458 -38.37 6.66 24.50
N ASN A 459 -39.52 6.79 23.84
CA ASN A 459 -40.42 5.68 23.55
C ASN A 459 -40.24 5.04 22.17
N LEU A 460 -39.43 5.64 21.28
CA LEU A 460 -39.24 5.12 19.91
C LEU A 460 -37.78 4.71 19.68
N PRO A 461 -37.55 3.51 19.11
CA PRO A 461 -36.20 3.08 18.76
C PRO A 461 -35.60 3.97 17.67
N SER A 462 -34.29 4.17 17.73
CA SER A 462 -33.51 4.79 16.65
C SER A 462 -33.56 3.95 15.37
N MET A 463 -33.16 4.53 14.24
CA MET A 463 -33.08 3.77 12.98
C MET A 463 -32.10 2.60 13.06
N GLU A 464 -31.00 2.76 13.82
CA GLU A 464 -30.02 1.69 14.04
C GLU A 464 -30.57 0.58 14.94
N GLU A 465 -31.32 0.91 15.99
CA GLU A 465 -31.97 -0.08 16.84
C GLU A 465 -33.07 -0.83 16.08
N LEU A 466 -33.89 -0.14 15.29
CA LEU A 466 -34.87 -0.78 14.41
C LEU A 466 -34.20 -1.77 13.45
N ALA A 467 -33.07 -1.39 12.86
CA ALA A 467 -32.34 -2.29 11.98
C ALA A 467 -31.85 -3.55 12.71
N ARG A 468 -31.33 -3.41 13.94
CA ARG A 468 -30.91 -4.53 14.80
C ARG A 468 -32.08 -5.43 15.19
N GLN A 469 -33.19 -4.85 15.65
CA GLN A 469 -34.39 -5.60 16.03
C GLN A 469 -34.97 -6.41 14.87
N ILE A 470 -34.85 -5.91 13.63
CA ILE A 470 -35.27 -6.65 12.45
C ILE A 470 -34.30 -7.79 12.12
N GLU A 471 -32.99 -7.57 12.29
CA GLU A 471 -31.96 -8.59 12.08
C GLU A 471 -32.04 -9.72 13.11
N ASP A 472 -32.33 -9.38 14.37
CA ASP A 472 -32.54 -10.32 15.49
C ASP A 472 -33.92 -11.00 15.46
N GLU A 473 -34.72 -10.77 14.40
CA GLU A 473 -36.07 -11.29 14.21
C GLU A 473 -37.07 -10.94 15.34
N GLU A 474 -36.78 -9.89 16.11
CA GLU A 474 -37.66 -9.42 17.20
C GLU A 474 -38.95 -8.78 16.67
N ILE A 475 -38.94 -8.30 15.43
CA ILE A 475 -40.08 -7.67 14.77
C ILE A 475 -40.55 -8.51 13.58
N ASN A 476 -41.77 -9.05 13.69
CA ASN A 476 -42.45 -9.67 12.55
C ASN A 476 -43.03 -8.60 11.62
N LEU A 477 -42.35 -8.36 10.50
CA LEU A 477 -42.77 -7.38 9.50
C LEU A 477 -43.68 -7.99 8.42
N PRO A 478 -44.80 -7.35 8.07
CA PRO A 478 -45.67 -7.79 6.98
C PRO A 478 -45.08 -7.51 5.58
N GLU A 479 -43.99 -6.74 5.52
CA GLU A 479 -43.30 -6.35 4.29
C GLU A 479 -41.80 -6.61 4.39
N LYS A 480 -41.07 -6.47 3.26
CA LYS A 480 -39.61 -6.62 3.27
C LYS A 480 -38.97 -5.59 4.22
N PRO A 481 -38.03 -5.99 5.10
CA PRO A 481 -37.29 -5.10 6.03
C PRO A 481 -36.85 -3.76 5.45
N ARG A 482 -36.28 -3.80 4.24
CA ARG A 482 -35.79 -2.60 3.55
C ARG A 482 -36.90 -1.59 3.21
N ASN A 483 -38.10 -2.06 2.85
CA ASN A 483 -39.23 -1.20 2.52
C ASN A 483 -39.79 -0.55 3.79
N TYR A 484 -39.88 -1.33 4.87
CA TYR A 484 -40.26 -0.84 6.19
C TYR A 484 -39.33 0.27 6.66
N LEU A 485 -38.01 0.02 6.71
CA LEU A 485 -37.02 1.02 7.12
C LEU A 485 -37.06 2.27 6.25
N LYS A 486 -37.27 2.12 4.93
CA LYS A 486 -37.42 3.26 4.02
C LYS A 486 -38.67 4.08 4.32
N ARG A 487 -39.80 3.45 4.63
CA ARG A 487 -41.02 4.14 5.04
C ARG A 487 -40.82 4.89 6.35
N VAL A 488 -40.29 4.22 7.37
CA VAL A 488 -40.00 4.85 8.67
C VAL A 488 -39.06 6.05 8.49
N PHE A 489 -37.98 5.90 7.73
CA PHE A 489 -37.08 7.02 7.43
C PHE A 489 -37.80 8.20 6.74
N GLN A 490 -38.74 7.94 5.83
CA GLN A 490 -39.48 8.98 5.12
C GLN A 490 -40.53 9.69 5.98
N GLU A 491 -41.12 8.99 6.94
CA GLU A 491 -42.19 9.48 7.82
C GLU A 491 -41.65 10.18 9.07
N THR A 492 -40.38 9.97 9.41
CA THR A 492 -39.70 10.52 10.60
C THR A 492 -38.88 11.76 10.28
N ILE A 493 -38.41 12.44 11.33
CA ILE A 493 -37.59 13.66 11.20
C ILE A 493 -36.13 13.36 10.77
N TYR A 494 -35.72 12.09 10.77
CA TYR A 494 -34.40 11.70 10.25
C TYR A 494 -34.19 12.14 8.80
N ARG A 495 -35.22 12.09 7.95
CA ARG A 495 -35.11 12.54 6.56
C ARG A 495 -34.72 14.01 6.43
N PRO A 496 -35.47 14.99 6.97
CA PRO A 496 -35.09 16.40 6.86
C PRO A 496 -33.76 16.70 7.56
N LEU A 497 -33.39 15.99 8.64
CA LEU A 497 -32.08 16.15 9.30
C LEU A 497 -30.93 15.69 8.41
N VAL A 498 -31.05 14.51 7.78
CA VAL A 498 -30.06 13.99 6.83
C VAL A 498 -29.95 14.88 5.60
N GLU A 499 -31.09 15.29 5.02
CA GLU A 499 -31.11 16.21 3.86
C GLU A 499 -30.43 17.54 4.20
N LYS A 500 -30.72 18.12 5.37
CA LYS A 500 -30.07 19.34 5.84
C LYS A 500 -28.56 19.16 5.99
N SER A 501 -28.11 18.08 6.64
CA SER A 501 -26.68 17.82 6.85
C SER A 501 -25.90 17.68 5.52
N ILE A 502 -26.51 17.04 4.52
CA ILE A 502 -25.93 16.93 3.17
C ILE A 502 -25.86 18.32 2.49
N LEU A 503 -26.92 19.12 2.59
CA LEU A 503 -26.94 20.47 2.02
C LEU A 503 -25.93 21.40 2.71
N ASP A 504 -25.82 21.34 4.03
CA ASP A 504 -24.84 22.10 4.81
C ASP A 504 -23.41 21.73 4.39
N TYR A 505 -23.15 20.44 4.17
CA TYR A 505 -21.88 19.97 3.63
C TYR A 505 -21.61 20.54 2.23
N LEU A 506 -22.56 20.46 1.30
CA LEU A 506 -22.35 21.00 -0.06
C LEU A 506 -22.15 22.52 -0.03
N HIS A 507 -22.92 23.24 0.79
CA HIS A 507 -22.80 24.68 0.95
C HIS A 507 -21.45 25.09 1.54
N TYR A 508 -21.00 24.41 2.60
CA TYR A 508 -19.70 24.68 3.22
C TYR A 508 -18.53 24.42 2.27
N ASN A 509 -18.68 23.43 1.37
CA ASN A 509 -17.65 23.01 0.42
C ASN A 509 -17.83 23.59 -0.98
N HIS A 510 -18.71 24.59 -1.17
CA HIS A 510 -19.15 25.01 -2.51
C HIS A 510 -18.03 25.47 -3.45
N TYR A 511 -16.98 26.09 -2.92
CA TYR A 511 -15.80 26.48 -3.72
C TYR A 511 -15.04 25.28 -4.30
N HIS A 512 -15.05 24.15 -3.60
CA HIS A 512 -14.41 22.90 -4.04
C HIS A 512 -15.37 21.98 -4.80
N LEU A 513 -16.68 22.15 -4.59
CA LEU A 513 -17.73 21.34 -5.18
C LEU A 513 -18.68 22.16 -6.09
N PRO A 514 -18.18 22.97 -7.05
CA PRO A 514 -19.00 23.86 -7.86
C PRO A 514 -19.93 23.14 -8.84
N MET A 515 -19.72 21.84 -9.06
CA MET A 515 -20.54 21.01 -9.93
C MET A 515 -21.89 20.62 -9.32
N TYR A 516 -22.08 20.79 -8.01
CA TYR A 516 -23.34 20.52 -7.34
C TYR A 516 -24.20 21.78 -7.30
N ALA A 517 -25.44 21.67 -7.76
CA ALA A 517 -26.40 22.76 -7.63
C ALA A 517 -26.90 22.85 -6.18
N TRP A 518 -27.09 24.08 -5.68
CA TRP A 518 -27.73 24.33 -4.39
C TRP A 518 -28.88 25.34 -4.51
N PRO A 519 -29.85 25.32 -3.57
CA PRO A 519 -30.98 26.24 -3.59
C PRO A 519 -30.50 27.70 -3.58
N GLY A 520 -30.93 28.50 -4.57
CA GLY A 520 -30.57 29.92 -4.74
C GLY A 520 -29.55 30.24 -5.83
N ILE A 521 -29.10 29.25 -6.62
CA ILE A 521 -28.16 29.42 -7.75
C ILE A 521 -28.82 29.46 -9.15
N ILE A 522 -30.14 29.29 -9.26
CA ILE A 522 -30.88 29.36 -10.54
C ILE A 522 -31.89 30.49 -10.51
#